data_AF-A0A831QHG3-F1
#
_entry.id   AF-A0A831QHG3-F1
#
_cell.length_a   1.000
_cell.length_b   1.000
_cell.length_c   1.000
_cell.angle_alpha   90.00
_cell.angle_beta   90.00
_cell.angle_gamma   90.00
#
_symmetry.space_group_name_H-M   'P 1'
#
loop_
_entity.id
_entity.type
_entity.pdbx_description
1 polymer ?
#
loop_
_entity_poly.entity_id
_entity_poly.type
_entity_poly.pdbx_seq_one_letter_code
_entity_poly.pdbx_strand_id
1 'polypeptide(L)'
;MDIQKLSNSFLGRMNPRLVTWAFKYLKAVPAVRRRVEKEFETLMKDIEEQVKPYRKTSITYAGMPEKGIEREDILKEMETLKEQEESRWKDGFASGAVYHGDEEHIRFLNQVYALNSQTNPLHSDIWPSISKYEGEIVSMTAGMLGGGKGNGPGDPEKQVCGVVSSGGTESILLAMKTYR
;
A
#
# COMPACT_ATOMS: atom_id res chain seq x y z
N MET A 1 -16.89 1.85 17.57
CA MET A 1 -17.51 2.82 18.49
C MET A 1 -18.31 3.79 17.64
N ASP A 2 -19.63 3.81 17.80
CA ASP A 2 -20.55 4.53 16.91
C ASP A 2 -20.51 6.05 17.18
N ILE A 3 -19.79 6.78 16.33
CA ILE A 3 -19.52 8.23 16.50
C ILE A 3 -20.82 9.04 16.52
N GLN A 4 -21.86 8.57 15.83
CA GLN A 4 -23.18 9.21 15.84
C GLN A 4 -23.90 9.05 17.19
N LYS A 5 -23.73 7.92 17.89
CA LYS A 5 -24.26 7.74 19.26
C LYS A 5 -23.54 8.61 20.29
N LEU A 6 -22.25 8.87 20.11
CA LEU A 6 -21.46 9.72 21.00
C LEU A 6 -21.75 11.22 20.80
N SER A 7 -22.00 11.64 19.55
CA SER A 7 -22.44 13.00 19.21
C SER A 7 -23.85 13.33 19.71
N ASN A 8 -24.76 12.36 19.70
CA ASN A 8 -26.14 12.52 20.20
C ASN A 8 -26.29 12.21 21.70
N SER A 9 -25.22 11.80 22.37
CA SER A 9 -25.16 11.57 23.82
C SER A 9 -24.99 12.89 24.58
N PHE A 10 -25.40 12.91 25.86
CA PHE A 10 -25.20 14.03 26.79
C PHE A 10 -23.74 14.54 26.82
N LEU A 11 -22.77 13.64 26.60
CA LEU A 11 -21.34 13.95 26.52
C LEU A 11 -20.95 14.85 25.34
N GLY A 12 -21.67 14.78 24.21
CA GLY A 12 -21.42 15.62 23.02
C GLY A 12 -21.85 17.08 23.19
N ARG A 13 -22.72 17.37 24.18
CA ARG A 13 -23.22 18.73 24.49
C ARG A 13 -22.44 19.42 25.61
N MET A 14 -21.46 18.76 26.24
CA MET A 14 -20.68 19.32 27.34
C MET A 14 -19.46 20.10 26.84
N ASN A 15 -19.06 21.14 27.58
CA ASN A 15 -17.87 21.93 27.24
C ASN A 15 -16.61 21.03 27.29
N PRO A 16 -15.87 20.88 26.17
CA PRO A 16 -14.75 19.95 26.08
C PRO A 16 -13.67 20.22 27.13
N ARG A 17 -13.47 21.47 27.56
CA ARG A 17 -12.49 21.81 28.61
C ARG A 17 -12.87 21.25 29.98
N LEU A 18 -14.16 21.25 30.32
CA LEU A 18 -14.66 20.68 31.58
C LEU A 18 -14.59 19.16 31.57
N VAL A 19 -14.87 18.54 30.42
CA VAL A 19 -14.74 17.08 30.24
C VAL A 19 -13.28 16.65 30.36
N THR A 20 -12.34 17.35 29.73
CA THR A 20 -10.90 17.05 29.84
C THR A 20 -10.38 17.27 31.26
N TRP A 21 -10.82 18.33 31.94
CA TRP A 21 -10.49 18.58 33.34
C TRP A 21 -11.02 17.48 34.25
N ALA A 22 -12.31 17.14 34.17
CA ALA A 22 -12.92 16.07 34.96
C ALA A 22 -12.25 14.71 34.69
N PHE A 23 -11.94 14.40 33.42
CA PHE A 23 -11.24 13.18 33.05
C PHE A 23 -9.82 13.12 33.63
N LYS A 24 -9.10 14.25 33.70
CA LYS A 24 -7.76 14.34 34.32
C LYS A 24 -7.80 13.97 35.80
N TYR A 25 -8.78 14.46 36.55
CA TYR A 25 -8.93 14.15 37.98
C TYR A 25 -9.50 12.75 38.21
N LEU A 26 -10.44 12.29 37.38
CA LEU A 26 -10.95 10.92 37.43
C LEU A 26 -9.84 9.89 37.16
N LYS A 27 -8.91 10.17 36.24
CA LYS A 27 -7.72 9.34 36.01
C LYS A 27 -6.77 9.24 37.21
N ALA A 28 -6.82 10.18 38.16
CA ALA A 28 -6.03 10.11 39.39
C ALA A 28 -6.60 9.08 40.39
N VAL A 29 -7.84 8.63 40.20
CA VAL A 29 -8.44 7.56 41.00
C VAL A 29 -7.80 6.22 40.60
N PRO A 30 -7.18 5.46 41.53
CA PRO A 30 -6.47 4.23 41.22
C PRO A 30 -7.30 3.16 40.49
N ALA A 31 -8.61 3.12 40.71
CA ALA A 31 -9.51 2.21 40.02
C ALA A 31 -9.76 2.60 38.56
N VAL A 32 -9.91 3.90 38.28
CA VAL A 32 -10.07 4.43 36.92
C VAL A 32 -8.77 4.30 36.14
N ARG A 33 -7.64 4.62 36.77
CA ARG A 33 -6.31 4.43 36.17
C ARG A 33 -6.08 2.99 35.74
N ARG A 34 -6.32 2.02 36.64
CA ARG A 34 -6.22 0.58 36.34
C ARG A 34 -7.12 0.17 35.18
N ARG A 35 -8.33 0.74 35.08
CA ARG A 35 -9.24 0.46 33.97
C ARG A 35 -8.71 1.01 32.65
N VAL A 36 -8.20 2.24 32.63
CA VAL A 36 -7.60 2.83 31.41
C VAL A 36 -6.35 2.08 30.97
N GLU A 37 -5.48 1.70 31.90
CA GLU A 37 -4.28 0.91 31.60
C GLU A 37 -4.66 -0.43 30.96
N LYS A 38 -5.68 -1.13 31.50
CA LYS A 38 -6.20 -2.37 30.92
C LYS A 38 -6.75 -2.20 29.51
N GLU A 39 -7.50 -1.13 29.23
CA GLU A 39 -8.00 -0.84 27.87
C GLU A 39 -6.85 -0.52 26.91
N PHE A 40 -5.84 0.23 27.36
CA PHE A 40 -4.65 0.52 26.56
C PHE A 40 -3.84 -0.74 26.25
N GLU A 41 -3.63 -1.62 27.24
CA GLU A 41 -2.99 -2.92 27.02
C GLU A 41 -3.75 -3.77 26.01
N THR A 42 -5.08 -3.78 26.10
CA THR A 42 -5.95 -4.51 25.14
C THR A 42 -5.77 -3.94 23.74
N LEU A 43 -5.83 -2.61 23.57
CA LEU A 43 -5.60 -1.97 22.26
C LEU A 43 -4.21 -2.24 21.71
N MET A 44 -3.17 -2.16 22.55
CA MET A 44 -1.80 -2.45 22.13
C MET A 44 -1.64 -3.90 21.69
N LYS A 45 -2.30 -4.82 22.39
CA LYS A 45 -2.34 -6.23 22.01
C LYS A 45 -3.05 -6.44 20.68
N ASP A 46 -4.20 -5.80 20.47
CA ASP A 46 -4.94 -5.88 19.21
C ASP A 46 -4.12 -5.33 18.04
N ILE A 47 -3.42 -4.21 18.24
CA ILE A 47 -2.48 -3.65 17.25
C ILE A 47 -1.33 -4.63 17.01
N GLU A 48 -0.76 -5.21 18.05
CA GLU A 48 0.33 -6.19 17.90
C GLU A 48 -0.12 -7.41 17.10
N GLU A 49 -1.33 -7.93 17.37
CA GLU A 49 -1.90 -9.05 16.63
C GLU A 49 -2.17 -8.70 15.16
N GLN A 50 -2.56 -7.46 14.86
CA GLN A 50 -2.77 -6.99 13.48
C GLN A 50 -1.47 -6.72 12.71
N VAL A 51 -0.46 -6.14 13.38
CA VAL A 51 0.81 -5.74 12.74
C VAL A 51 1.81 -6.89 12.68
N LYS A 52 1.69 -7.86 13.61
CA LYS A 52 2.60 -9.02 13.70
C LYS A 52 1.81 -10.34 13.76
N PRO A 53 0.92 -10.60 12.79
CA PRO A 53 0.05 -11.78 12.83
C PRO A 53 0.84 -13.10 12.80
N TYR A 54 2.03 -13.10 12.19
CA TYR A 54 2.84 -14.31 12.00
C TYR A 54 3.90 -14.56 13.07
N ARG A 55 4.03 -13.67 14.07
CA ARG A 55 5.12 -13.73 15.07
C ARG A 55 5.18 -15.04 15.85
N LYS A 56 4.05 -15.73 15.98
CA LYS A 56 3.93 -17.00 16.72
C LYS A 56 3.86 -18.23 15.81
N THR A 57 3.67 -18.04 14.50
CA THR A 57 3.35 -19.12 13.55
C THR A 57 4.43 -19.32 12.48
N SER A 58 5.25 -18.30 12.21
CA SER A 58 6.32 -18.34 11.20
C SER A 58 7.70 -18.13 11.82
N ILE A 59 8.73 -18.63 11.14
CA ILE A 59 10.12 -18.42 11.56
C ILE A 59 10.47 -16.96 11.28
N THR A 60 11.01 -16.27 12.29
CA THR A 60 11.52 -14.90 12.12
C THR A 60 13.03 -14.92 11.96
N TYR A 61 13.53 -14.45 10.81
CA TYR A 61 14.96 -14.30 10.55
C TYR A 61 15.43 -12.90 10.97
N ALA A 62 16.13 -12.80 12.10
CA ALA A 62 16.76 -11.55 12.56
C ALA A 62 18.14 -11.30 11.91
N GLY A 63 18.66 -12.28 11.16
CA GLY A 63 19.92 -12.24 10.44
C GLY A 63 19.93 -13.30 9.34
N MET A 64 20.94 -13.25 8.47
CA MET A 64 21.11 -14.24 7.41
C MET A 64 21.36 -15.62 8.03
N PRO A 65 20.66 -16.68 7.58
CA PRO A 65 20.91 -18.03 8.06
C PRO A 65 22.30 -18.49 7.63
N GLU A 66 22.99 -19.26 8.48
CA GLU A 66 24.34 -19.77 8.18
C GLU A 66 24.36 -20.73 6.99
N LYS A 67 23.23 -21.39 6.72
CA LYS A 67 23.01 -22.26 5.56
C LYS A 67 21.81 -21.75 4.78
N GLY A 68 21.90 -21.85 3.45
CA GLY A 68 20.76 -21.58 2.58
C GLY A 68 19.58 -22.45 2.96
N ILE A 69 18.39 -21.86 2.99
CA ILE A 69 17.14 -22.59 3.14
C ILE A 69 16.80 -23.17 1.76
N GLU A 70 16.26 -24.39 1.74
CA GLU A 70 15.81 -25.01 0.50
C GLU A 70 14.71 -24.18 -0.15
N ARG A 71 14.72 -24.12 -1.49
CA ARG A 71 13.80 -23.26 -2.23
C ARG A 71 12.35 -23.66 -2.01
N GLU A 72 12.10 -24.97 -1.93
CA GLU A 72 10.80 -25.58 -1.69
C GLU A 72 10.23 -25.16 -0.34
N ASP A 73 11.07 -25.07 0.70
CA ASP A 73 10.65 -24.65 2.03
C ASP A 73 10.26 -23.16 2.05
N ILE A 74 11.04 -22.30 1.36
CA ILE A 74 10.73 -20.87 1.20
C ILE A 74 9.39 -20.70 0.47
N LEU A 75 9.22 -21.40 -0.66
CA LEU A 75 8.00 -21.30 -1.47
C LEU A 75 6.77 -21.77 -0.67
N LYS A 76 6.88 -22.88 0.06
CA LYS A 76 5.81 -23.40 0.90
C LYS A 76 5.39 -22.42 1.99
N GLU A 77 6.34 -21.75 2.62
CA GLU A 77 6.04 -20.71 3.61
C GLU A 77 5.30 -19.52 2.94
N MET A 78 5.79 -19.05 1.80
CA MET A 78 5.15 -17.95 1.05
C MET A 78 3.73 -18.30 0.57
N GLU A 79 3.51 -19.53 0.09
CA GLU A 79 2.19 -20.04 -0.31
C GLU A 79 1.23 -20.06 0.89
N THR A 80 1.70 -20.56 2.03
CA THR A 80 0.90 -20.61 3.27
C THR A 80 0.47 -19.20 3.72
N LEU A 81 1.36 -18.22 3.65
CA LEU A 81 1.05 -16.83 4.00
C LEU A 81 0.07 -16.21 2.99
N LYS A 82 0.30 -16.43 1.69
CA LYS A 82 -0.60 -15.97 0.62
C LYS A 82 -2.02 -16.50 0.83
N GLU A 83 -2.19 -17.79 1.10
CA GLU A 83 -3.51 -18.40 1.33
C GLU A 83 -4.26 -17.75 2.52
N GLN A 84 -3.54 -17.39 3.58
CA GLN A 84 -4.11 -16.71 4.74
C GLN A 84 -4.54 -15.27 4.44
N GLU A 85 -3.82 -14.56 3.57
CA GLU A 85 -4.06 -13.15 3.23
C GLU A 85 -5.09 -12.96 2.11
N GLU A 86 -5.21 -13.94 1.21
CA GLU A 86 -5.86 -13.77 -0.09
C GLU A 86 -7.38 -13.63 0.00
N SER A 87 -8.03 -14.36 0.90
CA SER A 87 -9.49 -14.36 1.07
C SER A 87 -10.07 -12.94 1.22
N ARG A 88 -9.44 -12.10 2.03
CA ARG A 88 -9.98 -10.77 2.37
C ARG A 88 -10.09 -9.85 1.15
N TRP A 89 -9.13 -9.89 0.23
CA TRP A 89 -9.19 -9.05 -0.97
C TRP A 89 -9.94 -9.74 -2.10
N LYS A 90 -9.87 -11.08 -2.22
CA LYS A 90 -10.64 -11.83 -3.23
C LYS A 90 -12.15 -11.71 -3.01
N ASP A 91 -12.58 -11.71 -1.75
CA ASP A 91 -14.00 -11.60 -1.39
C ASP A 91 -14.50 -10.13 -1.40
N GLY A 92 -13.66 -9.17 -1.82
CA GLY A 92 -14.04 -7.76 -1.96
C GLY A 92 -14.12 -6.97 -0.65
N PHE A 93 -13.56 -7.47 0.46
CA PHE A 93 -13.55 -6.77 1.75
C PHE A 93 -12.41 -5.75 1.91
N ALA A 94 -11.54 -5.59 0.90
CA ALA A 94 -10.45 -4.63 0.88
C ALA A 94 -10.80 -3.44 -0.03
N SER A 95 -11.08 -2.26 0.57
CA SER A 95 -11.33 -1.04 -0.21
C SER A 95 -10.04 -0.54 -0.87
N GLY A 96 -10.06 -0.39 -2.20
CA GLY A 96 -8.83 -0.14 -2.97
C GLY A 96 -7.97 -1.40 -2.98
N ALA A 97 -6.71 -1.30 -2.53
CA ALA A 97 -5.73 -2.38 -2.37
C ALA A 97 -5.44 -3.24 -3.64
N VAL A 98 -6.41 -4.00 -4.12
CA VAL A 98 -6.33 -4.83 -5.34
C VAL A 98 -7.38 -4.36 -6.34
N TYR A 99 -6.93 -3.85 -7.50
CA TYR A 99 -7.81 -3.18 -8.47
C TYR A 99 -8.49 -4.12 -9.49
N HIS A 100 -7.94 -5.30 -9.76
CA HIS A 100 -8.51 -6.25 -10.73
C HIS A 100 -8.83 -7.62 -10.11
N GLY A 101 -7.84 -8.30 -9.53
CA GLY A 101 -8.06 -9.52 -8.73
C GLY A 101 -8.45 -10.79 -9.49
N ASP A 102 -8.60 -10.75 -10.81
CA ASP A 102 -8.95 -11.93 -11.62
C ASP A 102 -7.77 -12.90 -11.77
N GLU A 103 -8.02 -14.20 -11.66
CA GLU A 103 -6.96 -15.22 -11.63
C GLU A 103 -6.27 -15.42 -12.98
N GLU A 104 -7.00 -15.29 -14.10
CA GLU A 104 -6.43 -15.37 -15.44
C GLU A 104 -5.54 -14.16 -15.71
N HIS A 105 -6.03 -12.97 -15.35
CA HIS A 105 -5.26 -11.73 -15.45
C HIS A 105 -3.98 -11.77 -14.62
N ILE A 106 -4.05 -12.21 -13.35
CA ILE A 106 -2.88 -12.37 -12.48
C ILE A 106 -1.89 -13.37 -13.09
N ARG A 107 -2.36 -14.51 -13.60
CA ARG A 107 -1.50 -15.53 -14.22
C ARG A 107 -0.76 -14.98 -15.44
N PHE A 108 -1.46 -14.22 -16.28
CA PHE A 108 -0.87 -13.54 -17.43
C PHE A 108 0.24 -12.58 -16.99
N LEU A 109 -0.01 -11.71 -16.00
CA LEU A 109 1.00 -10.76 -15.51
C LEU A 109 2.20 -11.44 -14.83
N ASN A 110 1.98 -12.54 -14.11
CA ASN A 110 3.06 -13.34 -13.54
C ASN A 110 3.99 -13.90 -14.63
N GLN A 111 3.44 -14.33 -15.76
CA GLN A 111 4.23 -14.79 -16.91
C GLN A 111 5.02 -13.64 -17.55
N VAL A 112 4.39 -12.46 -17.71
CA VAL A 112 5.07 -11.25 -18.22
C VAL A 112 6.25 -10.87 -17.32
N TYR A 113 6.08 -10.92 -16.00
CA TYR A 113 7.15 -10.66 -15.05
C TYR A 113 8.28 -11.70 -15.16
N ALA A 114 7.96 -12.99 -15.20
CA ALA A 114 8.97 -14.04 -15.31
C ALA A 114 9.86 -13.87 -16.56
N LEU A 115 9.25 -13.53 -17.70
CA LEU A 115 9.95 -13.24 -18.95
C LEU A 115 10.89 -12.02 -18.87
N ASN A 116 10.55 -11.03 -18.04
CA ASN A 116 11.28 -9.76 -17.95
C ASN A 116 12.04 -9.57 -16.62
N SER A 117 12.14 -10.61 -15.78
CA SER A 117 12.64 -10.50 -14.39
C SER A 117 14.07 -9.96 -14.26
N GLN A 118 14.88 -10.09 -15.31
CA GLN A 118 16.27 -9.61 -15.35
C GLN A 118 16.43 -8.27 -16.06
N THR A 119 15.35 -7.69 -16.59
CA THR A 119 15.42 -6.42 -17.31
C THR A 119 15.76 -5.27 -16.34
N ASN A 120 16.63 -4.38 -16.78
CA ASN A 120 16.96 -3.16 -16.05
C ASN A 120 16.97 -1.97 -17.04
N PRO A 121 15.99 -1.05 -16.96
CA PRO A 121 15.88 0.10 -17.87
C PRO A 121 17.11 1.01 -17.95
N LEU A 122 18.02 0.95 -16.96
CA LEU A 122 19.29 1.68 -17.01
C LEU A 122 20.19 1.28 -18.19
N HIS A 123 20.06 0.05 -18.69
CA HIS A 123 20.87 -0.51 -19.76
C HIS A 123 20.01 -0.81 -20.99
N SER A 124 19.56 0.26 -21.68
CA SER A 124 18.74 0.17 -22.89
C SER A 124 19.48 -0.46 -24.09
N ASP A 125 20.80 -0.51 -24.05
CA ASP A 125 21.66 -1.23 -24.98
C ASP A 125 21.53 -2.75 -24.84
N ILE A 126 21.29 -3.25 -23.62
CA ILE A 126 21.11 -4.68 -23.31
C ILE A 126 19.64 -5.08 -23.45
N TRP A 127 18.72 -4.24 -22.95
CA TRP A 127 17.28 -4.51 -22.95
C TRP A 127 16.48 -3.46 -23.71
N PRO A 128 16.65 -3.30 -25.03
CA PRO A 128 15.91 -2.30 -25.80
C PRO A 128 14.39 -2.52 -25.80
N SER A 129 13.94 -3.74 -25.50
CA SER A 129 12.52 -4.07 -25.32
C SER A 129 11.87 -3.24 -24.22
N ILE A 130 12.55 -2.95 -23.11
CA ILE A 130 11.94 -2.21 -21.99
C ILE A 130 11.72 -0.74 -22.35
N SER A 131 12.66 -0.12 -23.07
CA SER A 131 12.50 1.24 -23.59
C SER A 131 11.34 1.34 -24.59
N LYS A 132 11.14 0.31 -25.42
CA LYS A 132 9.96 0.21 -26.28
C LYS A 132 8.67 0.17 -25.44
N TYR A 133 8.59 -0.71 -24.45
CA TYR A 133 7.39 -0.86 -23.63
C TYR A 133 7.06 0.43 -22.87
N GLU A 134 8.04 1.07 -22.22
CA GLU A 134 7.84 2.33 -21.52
C GLU A 134 7.40 3.46 -22.45
N GLY A 135 8.02 3.57 -23.63
CA GLY A 135 7.63 4.56 -24.64
C GLY A 135 6.19 4.36 -25.14
N GLU A 136 5.79 3.11 -25.39
CA GLU A 136 4.41 2.78 -25.80
C GLU A 136 3.39 3.04 -24.69
N ILE A 137 3.72 2.73 -23.42
CA ILE A 137 2.87 3.05 -22.27
C ILE A 137 2.62 4.56 -22.19
N VAL A 138 3.69 5.37 -22.23
CA VAL A 138 3.60 6.83 -22.21
C VAL A 138 2.74 7.33 -23.38
N SER A 139 3.00 6.85 -24.60
CA SER A 139 2.25 7.25 -25.78
C SER A 139 0.75 6.91 -25.68
N MET A 140 0.41 5.70 -25.23
CA MET A 140 -0.97 5.26 -25.06
C MET A 140 -1.69 6.06 -23.97
N THR A 141 -1.04 6.28 -22.82
CA THR A 141 -1.60 7.07 -21.71
C THR A 141 -1.78 8.54 -22.11
N ALA A 142 -0.83 9.13 -22.83
CA ALA A 142 -0.97 10.48 -23.37
C ALA A 142 -2.15 10.57 -24.34
N GLY A 143 -2.31 9.60 -25.24
CA GLY A 143 -3.45 9.51 -26.16
C GLY A 143 -4.80 9.42 -25.42
N MET A 144 -4.88 8.58 -24.39
CA MET A 144 -6.06 8.45 -23.52
C MET A 144 -6.43 9.78 -22.83
N LEU A 145 -5.43 10.56 -22.43
CA LEU A 145 -5.59 11.87 -21.77
C LEU A 145 -5.68 13.05 -22.73
N GLY A 146 -5.85 12.81 -24.04
CA GLY A 146 -6.07 13.85 -25.03
C GLY A 146 -4.83 14.53 -25.60
N GLY A 147 -3.62 13.99 -25.38
CA GLY A 147 -2.35 14.54 -25.87
C GLY A 147 -2.20 14.65 -27.39
N GLY A 148 -3.16 14.15 -28.17
CA GLY A 148 -3.27 14.34 -29.62
C GLY A 148 -4.33 15.35 -30.08
N LYS A 149 -5.09 15.97 -29.16
CA LYS A 149 -6.16 16.94 -29.46
C LYS A 149 -5.65 18.36 -29.16
N GLY A 150 -5.43 19.16 -30.20
CA GLY A 150 -5.12 20.61 -30.07
C GLY A 150 -3.74 21.05 -30.57
N ASN A 151 -2.88 20.12 -30.92
CA ASN A 151 -1.60 20.43 -31.56
C ASN A 151 -1.76 20.26 -33.08
N GLY A 152 -1.81 21.37 -33.81
CA GLY A 152 -1.67 21.32 -35.26
C GLY A 152 -0.41 20.55 -35.67
N PRO A 153 -0.36 19.98 -36.88
CA PRO A 153 0.80 19.22 -37.32
C PRO A 153 2.05 20.13 -37.31
N GLY A 154 3.05 19.80 -36.49
CA GLY A 154 4.42 20.29 -36.69
C GLY A 154 5.03 21.23 -35.65
N ASP A 155 4.51 21.34 -34.42
CA ASP A 155 5.23 22.01 -33.33
C ASP A 155 5.80 21.00 -32.31
N PRO A 156 7.12 20.68 -32.38
CA PRO A 156 7.77 19.75 -31.45
C PRO A 156 7.66 20.19 -29.98
N GLU A 157 7.58 21.50 -29.72
CA GLU A 157 7.54 22.03 -28.34
C GLU A 157 6.16 21.90 -27.69
N LYS A 158 5.12 21.55 -28.46
CA LYS A 158 3.76 21.36 -27.94
C LYS A 158 3.38 19.89 -27.77
N GLN A 159 4.29 18.96 -28.03
CA GLN A 159 3.99 17.54 -27.91
C GLN A 159 3.93 17.09 -26.45
N VAL A 160 2.86 16.36 -26.10
CA VAL A 160 2.78 15.70 -24.79
C VAL A 160 3.82 14.59 -24.75
N CYS A 161 4.70 14.66 -23.75
CA CYS A 161 5.73 13.67 -23.48
C CYS A 161 5.69 13.26 -22.00
N GLY A 162 6.47 12.24 -21.64
CA GLY A 162 6.50 11.75 -20.26
C GLY A 162 7.47 10.60 -20.07
N VAL A 163 7.47 10.08 -18.85
CA VAL A 163 8.25 8.91 -18.42
C VAL A 163 7.38 8.01 -17.56
N VAL A 164 7.68 6.72 -17.52
CA VAL A 164 7.10 5.80 -16.53
C VAL A 164 7.81 6.02 -15.19
N SER A 165 7.05 6.08 -14.10
CA SER A 165 7.56 6.22 -12.73
C SER A 165 7.19 4.98 -11.90
N SER A 166 7.76 4.84 -10.70
CA SER A 166 7.45 3.76 -9.76
C SER A 166 6.02 3.81 -9.21
N GLY A 167 5.35 4.95 -9.29
CA GLY A 167 3.98 5.11 -8.80
C GLY A 167 3.54 6.58 -8.67
N GLY A 168 2.29 6.78 -8.25
CA GLY A 168 1.68 8.12 -8.21
C GLY A 168 2.42 9.15 -7.36
N THR A 169 2.99 8.74 -6.22
CA THR A 169 3.79 9.62 -5.36
C THR A 169 5.02 10.16 -6.09
N GLU A 170 5.78 9.29 -6.79
CA GLU A 170 6.95 9.74 -7.56
C GLU A 170 6.54 10.67 -8.70
N SER A 171 5.46 10.35 -9.43
CA SER A 171 4.95 11.23 -10.50
C SER A 171 4.64 12.64 -10.01
N ILE A 172 4.01 12.78 -8.83
CA ILE A 172 3.72 14.09 -8.23
C ILE A 172 5.03 14.79 -7.85
N LEU A 173 5.98 14.09 -7.21
CA LEU A 173 7.26 14.67 -6.83
C LEU A 173 8.09 15.13 -8.04
N LEU A 174 8.12 14.33 -9.11
CA LEU A 174 8.78 14.69 -10.37
C LEU A 174 8.14 15.92 -10.99
N ALA A 175 6.80 16.00 -11.05
CA ALA A 175 6.11 17.19 -11.52
C ALA A 175 6.48 18.44 -10.70
N MET A 176 6.43 18.33 -9.36
CA MET A 176 6.83 19.43 -8.48
C MET A 176 8.30 19.85 -8.68
N LYS A 177 9.21 18.90 -8.85
CA LYS A 177 10.63 19.17 -9.13
C LYS A 177 10.82 19.83 -10.50
N THR A 178 10.08 19.43 -11.52
CA THR A 178 10.19 19.98 -12.87
C THR A 178 9.78 21.46 -12.93
N TYR A 179 8.78 21.87 -12.14
CA TYR A 179 8.33 23.27 -12.08
C TYR A 179 9.17 24.17 -11.16
N ARG A 180 9.84 23.61 -10.16
CA ARG A 180 10.56 24.37 -9.10
C ARG A 180 11.96 24.77 -9.52
#